data_AF-A0A0L1JJM5-F1
#
_entry.id   AF-A0A0L1JJM5-F1
#
_cell.length_a   1.000
_cell.length_b   1.000
_cell.length_c   1.000
_cell.angle_alpha   90.00
_cell.angle_beta   90.00
_cell.angle_gamma   90.00
#
_symmetry.space_group_name_H-M   'P 1'
#
loop_
_entity.id
_entity.type
_entity.pdbx_description
1 polymer ?
#
loop_
_entity_poly.entity_id
_entity_poly.type
_entity_poly.pdbx_seq_one_letter_code
_entity_poly.pdbx_strand_id
1 'polypeptide(L)'
;MTDAPIHLDARRTATARHETEMRRRPANDPPPLMPLAQPHLGSLEDQILAEPARTWVEVMEKWRFLLERYAVTPDAGDERIQKLIKRAIGDMERLRKREERK
;
A
#
# COMPACT_ATOMS: atom_id res chain seq x y z
N MET A 1 -37.03 -19.32 -28.83
CA MET A 1 -36.08 -18.24 -29.17
C MET A 1 -34.90 -18.40 -28.23
N THR A 2 -33.74 -18.80 -28.75
CA THR A 2 -32.57 -19.15 -27.95
C THR A 2 -31.72 -17.90 -27.78
N ASP A 3 -31.81 -17.27 -26.62
CA ASP A 3 -31.05 -16.06 -26.29
C ASP A 3 -29.64 -16.46 -25.84
N ALA A 4 -28.74 -16.66 -26.80
CA ALA A 4 -27.33 -16.92 -26.52
C ALA A 4 -26.59 -15.58 -26.46
N PRO A 5 -26.03 -15.18 -25.31
CA PRO A 5 -25.39 -13.88 -25.15
C PRO A 5 -24.13 -13.81 -26.03
N ILE A 6 -24.07 -12.78 -26.88
CA ILE A 6 -22.95 -12.54 -27.80
C ILE A 6 -21.72 -12.12 -27.00
N HIS A 7 -20.68 -12.96 -27.00
CA HIS A 7 -19.42 -12.69 -26.30
C HIS A 7 -18.54 -11.72 -27.10
N LEU A 8 -18.81 -10.41 -26.95
CA LEU A 8 -18.13 -9.31 -27.64
C LEU A 8 -16.62 -9.21 -27.36
N ASP A 9 -16.12 -9.85 -26.30
CA ASP A 9 -14.71 -9.77 -25.91
C ASP A 9 -13.79 -10.71 -26.69
N ALA A 10 -14.31 -11.52 -27.62
CA ALA A 10 -13.53 -12.51 -28.36
C ALA A 10 -12.34 -11.94 -29.16
N ARG A 11 -12.38 -10.64 -29.54
CA ARG A 11 -11.31 -9.96 -30.31
C ARG A 11 -10.43 -9.01 -29.49
N ARG A 12 -10.60 -8.96 -28.16
CA ARG A 12 -9.92 -7.98 -27.30
C ARG A 12 -8.61 -8.54 -26.72
N THR A 13 -7.55 -7.74 -26.75
CA THR A 13 -6.24 -8.09 -26.15
C THR A 13 -6.36 -8.20 -24.62
N ALA A 14 -5.49 -8.99 -23.99
CA ALA A 14 -5.56 -9.31 -22.56
C ALA A 14 -5.58 -8.06 -21.66
N THR A 15 -4.83 -7.02 -22.02
CA THR A 15 -4.78 -5.72 -21.33
C THR A 15 -6.10 -4.96 -21.39
N ALA A 16 -6.76 -4.92 -22.56
CA ALA A 16 -8.03 -4.21 -22.72
C ALA A 16 -9.21 -4.94 -22.06
N ARG A 17 -9.12 -6.27 -21.90
CA ARG A 17 -10.02 -7.04 -21.05
C ARG A 17 -9.83 -6.70 -19.57
N HIS A 18 -8.58 -6.68 -19.10
CA HIS A 18 -8.25 -6.36 -17.70
C HIS A 18 -8.68 -4.93 -17.31
N GLU A 19 -8.45 -3.95 -18.17
CA GLU A 19 -8.87 -2.56 -17.95
C GLU A 19 -10.41 -2.42 -17.86
N THR A 20 -11.15 -3.24 -18.60
CA THR A 20 -12.62 -3.24 -18.55
C THR A 20 -13.14 -4.00 -17.34
N GLU A 21 -12.49 -5.09 -16.94
CA GLU A 21 -12.76 -5.82 -15.71
C GLU A 21 -12.56 -4.91 -14.48
N MET A 22 -11.48 -4.13 -14.46
CA MET A 22 -11.21 -3.13 -13.42
C MET A 22 -12.29 -2.04 -13.36
N ARG A 23 -12.84 -1.63 -14.50
CA ARG A 23 -13.96 -0.66 -14.57
C ARG A 23 -15.32 -1.27 -14.23
N ARG A 24 -15.49 -2.59 -14.44
CA ARG A 24 -16.75 -3.32 -14.18
C ARG A 24 -16.86 -3.85 -12.75
N ARG A 25 -15.79 -3.77 -11.95
CA ARG A 25 -15.81 -4.19 -10.55
C ARG A 25 -16.97 -3.49 -9.83
N PRO A 26 -18.02 -4.23 -9.43
CA PRO A 26 -19.14 -3.63 -8.73
C PRO A 26 -18.64 -3.08 -7.40
N ALA A 27 -19.08 -1.89 -7.02
CA ALA A 27 -18.76 -1.21 -5.75
C ALA A 27 -19.34 -1.92 -4.51
N ASN A 28 -19.55 -3.23 -4.58
CA ASN A 28 -20.27 -4.05 -3.60
C ASN A 28 -19.42 -5.12 -2.91
N ASP A 29 -18.10 -5.16 -3.14
CA ASP A 29 -17.23 -5.92 -2.25
C ASP A 29 -16.91 -5.06 -1.03
N PRO A 30 -17.32 -5.47 0.19
CA PRO A 30 -16.79 -4.84 1.39
C PRO A 30 -15.26 -5.02 1.37
N PRO A 31 -14.48 -3.97 1.65
CA PRO A 31 -13.04 -4.11 1.76
C PRO A 31 -12.75 -5.19 2.81
N PRO A 32 -11.67 -5.99 2.65
CA PRO A 32 -11.26 -6.87 3.72
C PRO A 32 -11.06 -5.99 4.95
N LEU A 33 -11.86 -6.24 5.98
CA LEU A 33 -11.67 -5.67 7.30
C LEU A 33 -10.22 -5.99 7.68
N MET A 34 -9.34 -5.00 7.59
CA MET A 34 -8.03 -5.05 8.22
C MET A 34 -8.19 -4.42 9.59
N PRO A 35 -8.43 -5.20 10.66
CA PRO A 35 -8.31 -4.68 12.00
C PRO A 35 -6.82 -4.67 12.35
N LEU A 36 -6.12 -3.60 11.99
CA LEU A 36 -5.01 -3.14 12.81
C LEU A 36 -4.77 -1.64 12.64
N ALA A 37 -5.83 -0.84 12.77
CA ALA A 37 -5.66 0.55 13.19
C ALA A 37 -5.24 0.52 14.67
N GLN A 38 -3.95 0.35 14.88
CA GLN A 38 -3.30 0.46 16.16
C GLN A 38 -3.54 1.88 16.73
N PRO A 39 -4.16 2.03 17.91
CA PRO A 39 -4.54 3.34 18.45
C PRO A 39 -3.36 4.27 18.77
N HIS A 40 -2.12 3.78 18.67
CA HIS A 40 -0.91 4.58 18.81
C HIS A 40 -0.50 5.34 17.53
N LEU A 41 -1.11 5.07 16.36
CA LEU A 41 -0.72 5.74 15.12
C LEU A 41 -1.08 7.24 15.08
N GLY A 42 -2.23 7.64 15.63
CA GLY A 42 -2.65 9.05 15.60
C GLY A 42 -1.69 9.98 16.34
N SER A 43 -1.17 9.54 17.48
CA SER A 43 -0.19 10.31 18.25
C SER A 43 1.16 10.45 17.54
N LEU A 44 1.52 9.49 16.69
CA LEU A 44 2.75 9.52 15.92
C LEU A 44 2.65 10.45 14.70
N GLU A 45 1.50 10.50 14.02
CA GLU A 45 1.26 11.49 12.94
C GLU A 45 1.41 12.92 13.46
N ASP A 46 0.79 13.22 14.59
CA ASP A 46 0.87 14.54 15.21
C ASP A 46 2.32 14.88 15.61
N GLN A 47 3.08 13.93 16.14
CA GLN A 47 4.51 14.11 16.44
C GLN A 47 5.38 14.26 15.19
N ILE A 48 5.07 13.56 14.10
CA ILE A 48 5.77 13.68 12.82
C ILE A 48 5.61 15.10 12.27
N LEU A 49 4.41 15.67 12.38
CA LEU A 49 4.08 17.00 11.89
C LEU A 49 4.54 18.13 12.82
N ALA A 50 4.56 17.89 14.14
CA ALA A 50 4.86 18.92 15.13
C ALA A 50 6.36 19.23 15.27
N GLU A 51 7.23 18.21 15.22
CA GLU A 51 8.66 18.42 15.42
C GLU A 51 9.52 17.79 14.31
N PRO A 52 10.61 18.43 13.87
CA PRO A 52 11.60 17.79 13.00
C PRO A 52 12.30 16.64 13.74
N ALA A 53 12.70 15.60 13.02
CA ALA A 53 13.44 14.49 13.61
C ALA A 53 14.84 14.96 14.07
N ARG A 54 15.23 14.59 15.29
CA ARG A 54 16.50 14.99 15.91
C ARG A 54 17.53 13.86 15.88
N THR A 55 17.09 12.63 15.67
CA THR A 55 17.95 11.44 15.59
C THR A 55 17.69 10.62 14.32
N TRP A 56 18.68 9.85 13.89
CA TRP A 56 18.51 8.93 12.76
C TRP A 56 17.47 7.85 13.03
N VAL A 57 17.36 7.40 14.28
CA VAL A 57 16.34 6.45 14.71
C VAL A 57 14.94 7.03 14.49
N GLU A 58 14.70 8.27 14.95
CA GLU A 58 13.43 8.96 14.68
C GLU A 58 13.15 9.09 13.19
N VAL A 59 14.13 9.51 12.37
CA VAL A 59 13.96 9.61 10.90
C VAL A 59 13.45 8.28 10.33
N MET A 60 14.07 7.16 10.70
CA MET A 60 13.67 5.84 10.22
C MET A 60 12.27 5.44 10.67
N GLU A 61 11.85 5.80 11.89
CA GLU A 61 10.50 5.54 12.37
C GLU A 61 9.45 6.36 11.62
N LYS A 62 9.72 7.65 11.38
CA LYS A 62 8.84 8.51 10.59
C LYS A 62 8.70 8.00 9.14
N TRP A 63 9.79 7.55 8.54
CA TRP A 63 9.79 7.00 7.18
C TRP A 63 9.07 5.65 7.10
N ARG A 64 9.29 4.76 8.07
CA ARG A 64 8.54 3.50 8.19
C ARG A 64 7.05 3.78 8.24
N PHE A 65 6.65 4.71 9.10
CA PHE A 65 5.25 5.11 9.27
C PHE A 65 4.62 5.59 7.95
N LEU A 66 5.28 6.50 7.23
CA LEU A 66 4.77 7.02 5.96
C LEU A 66 4.66 5.93 4.88
N LEU A 67 5.66 5.03 4.81
CA LEU A 67 5.67 3.94 3.84
C LEU A 67 4.63 2.88 4.14
N GLU A 68 4.39 2.55 5.40
CA GLU A 68 3.31 1.65 5.82
C GLU A 68 1.94 2.26 5.49
N ARG A 69 1.76 3.56 5.70
CA ARG A 69 0.53 4.27 5.33
C ARG A 69 0.31 4.28 3.82
N TYR A 70 1.37 4.54 3.06
CA TYR A 70 1.33 4.49 1.60
C TYR A 70 1.04 3.08 1.08
N ALA A 71 1.57 2.03 1.71
CA ALA A 71 1.36 0.64 1.27
C ALA A 71 -0.12 0.20 1.26
N VAL A 72 -0.97 0.86 2.05
CA VAL A 72 -2.41 0.54 2.15
C VAL A 72 -3.23 1.31 1.10
N THR A 73 -2.63 2.29 0.40
CA THR A 73 -3.36 3.05 -0.63
C THR A 73 -3.51 2.23 -1.92
N PRO A 74 -4.58 2.47 -2.71
CA PRO A 74 -4.74 1.86 -4.03
C PRO A 74 -3.56 2.15 -4.98
N ASP A 75 -2.93 3.33 -4.83
CA ASP A 75 -1.78 3.76 -5.64
C ASP A 75 -0.55 2.88 -5.41
N ALA A 76 -0.42 2.31 -4.20
CA ALA A 76 0.61 1.32 -3.89
C ALA A 76 0.19 -0.11 -4.28
N GLY A 77 -0.95 -0.33 -4.93
CA GLY A 77 -1.45 -1.66 -5.27
C GLY A 77 -0.62 -2.43 -6.32
N ASP A 78 0.28 -1.73 -7.02
CA ASP A 78 1.24 -2.35 -7.95
C ASP A 78 2.22 -3.28 -7.20
N GLU A 79 2.36 -4.51 -7.70
CA GLU A 79 3.18 -5.55 -7.05
C GLU A 79 4.65 -5.16 -6.91
N ARG A 80 5.19 -4.43 -7.89
CA ARG A 80 6.58 -3.95 -7.86
C ARG A 80 6.72 -2.86 -6.80
N ILE A 81 5.75 -1.96 -6.67
CA ILE A 81 5.74 -0.94 -5.62
C ILE A 81 5.67 -1.59 -4.24
N GLN A 82 4.77 -2.55 -4.02
CA GLN A 82 4.70 -3.31 -2.76
C GLN A 82 6.03 -4.00 -2.41
N LYS A 83 6.70 -4.59 -3.40
CA LYS A 83 8.00 -5.24 -3.19
C LYS A 83 9.09 -4.23 -2.82
N LEU A 84 9.09 -3.04 -3.43
CA LEU A 84 10.02 -1.96 -3.08
C LEU A 84 9.76 -1.44 -1.66
N ILE A 85 8.50 -1.22 -1.29
CA ILE A 85 8.12 -0.77 0.06
C ILE A 85 8.59 -1.78 1.11
N LYS A 86 8.30 -3.08 0.92
CA LYS A 86 8.75 -4.13 1.84
C LYS A 86 10.26 -4.17 1.98
N ARG A 87 11.01 -4.00 0.88
CA ARG A 87 12.46 -3.98 0.90
C ARG A 87 12.99 -2.75 1.65
N ALA A 88 12.44 -1.57 1.39
CA ALA A 88 12.82 -0.32 2.05
C ALA A 88 12.59 -0.40 3.57
N ILE A 89 11.43 -0.91 4.00
CA ILE A 89 11.14 -1.12 5.43
C ILE A 89 12.18 -2.07 6.06
N GLY A 90 12.50 -3.18 5.39
CA GLY A 90 13.52 -4.11 5.87
C GLY A 90 14.94 -3.53 5.91
N ASP A 91 15.30 -2.64 4.97
CA ASP A 91 16.58 -1.93 4.96
C ASP A 91 16.68 -0.93 6.12
N MET A 92 15.61 -0.17 6.41
CA MET A 92 15.56 0.74 7.55
C MET A 92 15.70 0.00 8.88
N GLU A 93 15.06 -1.16 9.03
CA GLU A 93 15.18 -1.98 10.23
C GLU A 93 16.64 -2.46 10.45
N ARG A 94 17.35 -2.80 9.37
CA ARG A 94 18.78 -3.14 9.43
C ARG A 94 19.64 -1.95 9.86
N LEU A 95 19.34 -0.76 9.34
CA LEU A 95 20.06 0.47 9.68
C LEU A 95 19.80 0.89 11.13
N ARG A 96 18.56 0.78 11.62
CA ARG A 96 18.21 1.04 13.02
C ARG A 96 19.04 0.19 13.98
N LYS A 97 19.07 -1.13 13.75
CA LYS A 97 19.87 -2.05 14.57
C LYS A 97 21.37 -1.73 14.55
N ARG A 98 21.88 -1.10 13.49
CA ARG A 98 23.27 -0.67 13.39
C ARG A 98 23.52 0.60 14.20
N GLU A 99 22.61 1.57 14.14
CA GLU A 99 22.72 2.82 14.89
C GLU A 99 22.52 2.61 16.40
N GLU A 100 21.66 1.67 16.82
CA GLU A 100 21.48 1.29 18.23
C GLU A 100 22.71 0.61 18.86
N ARG A 101 23.65 0.14 18.03
CA ARG A 101 24.89 -0.53 18.48
C ARG A 101 26.09 0.42 18.59
N LYS A 102 25.93 1.69 18.19
CA LYS A 102 26.94 2.73 18.37
C LYS A 102 26.80 3.38 19.73
#